data_AF-A0A391NS22-F1
#
_entry.id   AF-A0A391NS22-F1
#
_cell.length_a   1.000
_cell.length_b   1.000
_cell.length_c   1.000
_cell.angle_alpha   90.00
_cell.angle_beta   90.00
_cell.angle_gamma   90.00
#
_symmetry.space_group_name_H-M   'P 1'
#
loop_
_entity.id
_entity.type
_entity.pdbx_description
1 polymer ?
#
loop_
_entity_poly.entity_id
_entity_poly.type
_entity_poly.pdbx_seq_one_letter_code
_entity_poly.pdbx_strand_id
1 'polypeptide(L)'
;MTNFSSRFFFFPLLILAMVLHFSVFGDSPHNPYGIKGLNEVYLAVCIIFTILLLLASAEDAPREFRILMYYCAYTSVVFLVMPSLFAYFTYGQPIVFGLIEERRVLACLGFAPLLFLGKRVGTLQFERALLYAALIAAFFSWCFKFGVIPDMRPEVRSDDRPDRSSIGPYLICLAYFYCIQIWSKGASPISGAARSKTLYLVIAAVLLLTLVFATQTRQLIVLCLAFTLFCLRAKAIIWAASLSILLSPFYFYPSLLEVLGFNTEFYDSTFEGVEDGARSVTISLIFAHLDQVNWLPSGSLSLMWQDGFIPYFGEHFFLSDVGIIGTLFRFGFLTFLIIPMTLFVYHRIAKNIATDMTFIYATMLAFFVIWPLNGLFEYGQPVIAMLFVIHALRARHLRSQETIHERRAYPQLQGSY
;
A
#
# COMPACT_ATOMS: atom_id res chain seq x y z
N MET A 1 -11.15 13.54 -31.06
CA MET A 1 -11.18 14.62 -30.05
C MET A 1 -10.56 14.20 -28.69
N THR A 2 -9.53 13.35 -28.64
CA THR A 2 -9.15 12.58 -27.43
C THR A 2 -7.82 12.98 -26.75
N ASN A 3 -6.97 13.81 -27.37
CA ASN A 3 -5.65 14.16 -26.82
C ASN A 3 -5.60 15.41 -25.93
N PHE A 4 -6.54 16.36 -26.09
CA PHE A 4 -6.52 17.61 -25.32
C PHE A 4 -7.11 17.41 -23.91
N SER A 5 -8.31 16.83 -23.81
CA SER A 5 -8.97 16.53 -22.52
C SER A 5 -8.17 15.55 -21.65
N SER A 6 -7.53 14.53 -22.24
CA SER A 6 -6.69 13.57 -21.51
C SER A 6 -5.44 14.21 -20.90
N ARG A 7 -4.79 15.15 -21.61
CA ARG A 7 -3.58 15.84 -21.15
C ARG A 7 -3.85 16.92 -20.11
N PHE A 8 -4.89 17.73 -20.32
CA PHE A 8 -5.13 18.92 -19.50
C PHE A 8 -6.05 18.66 -18.30
N PHE A 9 -6.93 17.67 -18.36
CA PHE A 9 -7.89 17.40 -17.28
C PHE A 9 -7.64 16.06 -16.59
N PHE A 10 -7.70 14.95 -17.31
CA PHE A 10 -7.63 13.61 -16.69
C PHE A 10 -6.25 13.29 -16.12
N PHE A 11 -5.17 13.75 -16.74
CA PHE A 11 -3.81 13.47 -16.26
C PHE A 11 -3.48 14.17 -14.92
N PRO A 12 -3.69 15.49 -14.74
CA PRO A 12 -3.55 16.12 -13.42
C PRO A 12 -4.48 15.53 -12.36
N LEU A 13 -5.73 15.24 -12.74
CA LEU A 13 -6.70 14.64 -11.82
C LEU A 13 -6.29 13.23 -11.37
N LEU A 14 -5.66 12.44 -12.25
CA LEU A 14 -5.11 11.14 -11.91
C LEU A 14 -3.93 11.26 -10.93
N ILE A 15 -3.04 12.24 -11.12
CA ILE A 15 -1.95 12.51 -10.16
C ILE A 15 -2.54 12.83 -8.79
N LEU A 16 -3.52 13.74 -8.73
CA LEU A 16 -4.21 14.08 -7.50
C LEU A 16 -4.88 12.85 -6.86
N ALA A 17 -5.56 12.04 -7.65
CA ALA A 17 -6.20 10.81 -7.15
C ALA A 17 -5.18 9.83 -6.55
N MET A 18 -3.98 9.69 -7.15
CA MET A 18 -2.90 8.85 -6.59
C MET A 18 -2.31 9.44 -5.30
N VAL A 19 -2.11 10.76 -5.26
CA VAL A 19 -1.64 11.48 -4.06
C VAL A 19 -2.61 11.26 -2.89
N LEU A 20 -3.93 11.36 -3.15
CA LEU A 20 -4.96 11.12 -2.14
C LEU A 20 -5.08 9.63 -1.76
N HIS A 21 -5.04 8.72 -2.74
CA HIS A 21 -5.16 7.27 -2.51
C HIS A 21 -4.09 6.70 -1.59
N PHE A 22 -2.88 7.22 -1.69
CA PHE A 22 -1.76 6.81 -0.85
C PHE A 22 -1.51 7.75 0.34
N SER A 23 -2.47 8.61 0.66
CA SER A 23 -2.43 9.47 1.86
C SER A 23 -1.17 10.32 1.96
N VAL A 24 -0.68 10.88 0.84
CA VAL A 24 0.52 11.75 0.82
C VAL A 24 0.35 12.93 1.77
N PHE A 25 -0.83 13.56 1.77
CA PHE A 25 -1.22 14.63 2.72
C PHE A 25 -2.23 14.13 3.76
N GLY A 26 -2.33 12.81 3.94
CA GLY A 26 -3.23 12.22 4.91
C GLY A 26 -2.74 12.41 6.33
N ASP A 27 -3.65 12.66 7.25
CA ASP A 27 -3.35 12.79 8.67
C ASP A 27 -2.76 11.48 9.23
N SER A 28 -1.61 11.59 9.87
CA SER A 28 -0.86 10.49 10.48
C SER A 28 0.12 11.07 11.49
N PRO A 29 0.38 10.38 12.62
CA PRO A 29 1.32 10.87 13.64
C PRO A 29 2.69 11.26 13.10
N HIS A 30 3.14 10.60 12.03
CA HIS A 30 4.46 10.79 11.43
C HIS A 30 4.43 11.61 10.12
N ASN A 31 3.28 12.15 9.70
CA ASN A 31 3.19 12.97 8.50
C ASN A 31 3.18 14.47 8.86
N PRO A 32 4.28 15.21 8.61
CA PRO A 32 4.37 16.62 8.98
C PRO A 32 3.39 17.52 8.23
N TYR A 33 2.84 17.05 7.10
CA TYR A 33 1.89 17.80 6.26
C TYR A 33 0.52 17.13 6.20
N GLY A 34 0.20 16.33 7.22
CA GLY A 34 -1.09 15.66 7.34
C GLY A 34 -2.24 16.65 7.50
N ILE A 35 -3.28 16.51 6.67
CA ILE A 35 -4.50 17.30 6.76
C ILE A 35 -5.57 16.44 7.44
N LYS A 36 -6.01 16.88 8.64
CA LYS A 36 -7.04 16.20 9.42
C LYS A 36 -8.31 15.98 8.60
N GLY A 37 -8.81 14.75 8.59
CA GLY A 37 -10.03 14.36 7.88
C GLY A 37 -9.87 14.15 6.36
N LEU A 38 -8.71 14.43 5.76
CA LEU A 38 -8.51 14.27 4.32
C LEU A 38 -8.65 12.81 3.86
N ASN A 39 -8.14 11.88 4.65
CA ASN A 39 -8.25 10.44 4.37
C ASN A 39 -9.72 10.00 4.39
N GLU A 40 -10.48 10.44 5.40
CA GLU A 40 -11.91 10.16 5.54
C GLU A 40 -12.72 10.74 4.38
N VAL A 41 -12.44 11.98 3.97
CA VAL A 41 -13.07 12.61 2.80
C VAL A 41 -12.76 11.83 1.53
N TYR A 42 -11.50 11.40 1.33
CA TYR A 42 -11.12 10.60 0.18
C TYR A 42 -11.85 9.25 0.15
N LEU A 43 -11.96 8.56 1.28
CA LEU A 43 -12.72 7.31 1.40
C LEU A 43 -14.20 7.53 1.09
N ALA A 44 -14.81 8.61 1.58
CA ALA A 44 -16.19 8.97 1.27
C ALA A 44 -16.39 9.20 -0.24
N VAL A 45 -15.47 9.91 -0.90
CA VAL A 45 -15.48 10.08 -2.36
C VAL A 45 -15.38 8.73 -3.07
N CYS A 46 -14.51 7.82 -2.61
CA CYS A 46 -14.39 6.49 -3.21
C CYS A 46 -15.69 5.68 -3.08
N ILE A 47 -16.35 5.73 -1.92
CA ILE A 47 -17.64 5.05 -1.70
C ILE A 47 -18.70 5.63 -2.63
N ILE A 48 -18.89 6.95 -2.64
CA ILE A 48 -19.90 7.62 -3.48
C ILE A 48 -19.61 7.33 -4.96
N PHE A 49 -18.35 7.46 -5.39
CA PHE A 49 -17.96 7.20 -6.76
C PHE A 49 -18.23 5.74 -7.17
N THR A 50 -17.95 4.80 -6.27
CA THR A 50 -18.23 3.37 -6.52
C THR A 50 -19.71 3.09 -6.62
N ILE A 51 -20.54 3.69 -5.76
CA ILE A 51 -22.01 3.57 -5.83
C ILE A 51 -22.53 4.14 -7.15
N LEU A 52 -22.10 5.35 -7.51
CA LEU A 52 -22.49 5.97 -8.78
C LEU A 52 -22.04 5.14 -9.98
N LEU A 53 -20.85 4.55 -9.93
CA LEU A 53 -20.36 3.66 -10.98
C LEU A 53 -21.18 2.38 -11.09
N LEU A 54 -21.57 1.77 -9.97
CA LEU A 54 -22.47 0.63 -9.96
C LEU A 54 -23.83 0.97 -10.58
N LEU A 55 -24.43 2.09 -10.18
CA LEU A 55 -25.72 2.54 -10.69
C LEU A 55 -25.66 2.87 -12.19
N ALA A 56 -24.59 3.53 -12.64
CA ALA A 56 -24.41 3.92 -14.03
C ALA A 56 -24.01 2.76 -14.96
N SER A 57 -23.53 1.63 -14.41
CA SER A 57 -22.97 0.53 -15.18
C SER A 57 -23.63 -0.82 -14.90
N ALA A 58 -24.85 -0.83 -14.35
CA ALA A 58 -25.51 -2.06 -13.88
C ALA A 58 -25.63 -3.17 -14.96
N GLU A 59 -25.83 -2.80 -16.22
CA GLU A 59 -25.97 -3.77 -17.33
C GLU A 59 -24.69 -3.90 -18.18
N ASP A 60 -23.99 -2.79 -18.44
CA ASP A 60 -22.85 -2.73 -19.39
C ASP A 60 -21.46 -2.54 -18.74
N ALA A 61 -21.32 -2.76 -17.41
CA ALA A 61 -20.04 -2.56 -16.75
C ALA A 61 -18.90 -3.37 -17.40
N PRO A 62 -17.75 -2.73 -17.71
CA PRO A 62 -16.58 -3.46 -18.17
C PRO A 62 -16.22 -4.57 -17.21
N ARG A 63 -15.86 -5.75 -17.74
CA ARG A 63 -15.57 -6.96 -16.96
C ARG A 63 -14.61 -6.71 -15.79
N GLU A 64 -13.59 -5.87 -15.96
CA GLU A 64 -12.62 -5.58 -14.90
C GLU A 64 -13.27 -4.88 -13.71
N PHE A 65 -14.21 -3.94 -13.95
CA PHE A 65 -14.90 -3.27 -12.86
C PHE A 65 -15.75 -4.25 -12.05
N ARG A 66 -16.53 -5.12 -12.72
CA ARG A 66 -17.35 -6.13 -12.02
C ARG A 66 -16.50 -7.06 -11.15
N ILE A 67 -15.38 -7.55 -11.70
CA ILE A 67 -14.46 -8.43 -10.97
C ILE A 67 -13.86 -7.72 -9.75
N LEU A 68 -13.46 -6.46 -9.90
CA LEU A 68 -12.90 -5.68 -8.79
C LEU A 68 -13.95 -5.23 -7.77
N MET A 69 -15.21 -5.10 -8.17
CA MET A 69 -16.32 -4.93 -7.22
C MET A 69 -16.50 -6.16 -6.34
N TYR A 70 -16.36 -7.38 -6.87
CA TYR A 70 -16.38 -8.59 -6.04
C TYR A 70 -15.23 -8.62 -5.04
N TYR A 71 -14.04 -8.18 -5.45
CA TYR A 71 -12.91 -8.00 -4.54
C TYR A 71 -13.25 -7.05 -3.39
N CYS A 72 -13.75 -5.85 -3.70
CA CYS A 72 -14.08 -4.86 -2.69
C CYS A 72 -15.19 -5.34 -1.75
N ALA A 73 -16.22 -6.00 -2.28
CA ALA A 73 -17.29 -6.59 -1.49
C ALA A 73 -16.74 -7.65 -0.52
N TYR A 74 -15.95 -8.62 -1.02
CA TYR A 74 -15.32 -9.64 -0.21
C TYR A 74 -14.46 -9.03 0.91
N THR A 75 -13.55 -8.12 0.54
CA THR A 75 -12.61 -7.48 1.47
C THR A 75 -13.35 -6.66 2.54
N SER A 76 -14.40 -5.93 2.16
CA SER A 76 -15.20 -5.14 3.11
C SER A 76 -15.99 -6.04 4.06
N VAL A 77 -16.53 -7.16 3.59
CA VAL A 77 -17.22 -8.11 4.48
C VAL A 77 -16.24 -8.77 5.44
N VAL A 78 -15.12 -9.29 4.92
CA VAL A 78 -14.18 -10.09 5.71
C VAL A 78 -13.35 -9.25 6.66
N PHE A 79 -12.80 -8.10 6.23
CA PHE A 79 -11.83 -7.34 7.04
C PHE A 79 -12.40 -6.10 7.71
N LEU A 80 -13.63 -5.69 7.36
CA LEU A 80 -14.31 -4.56 8.00
C LEU A 80 -15.54 -5.02 8.81
N VAL A 81 -16.47 -5.77 8.21
CA VAL A 81 -17.71 -6.18 8.90
C VAL A 81 -17.45 -7.27 9.93
N MET A 82 -16.74 -8.35 9.58
CA MET A 82 -16.54 -9.48 10.49
C MET A 82 -15.78 -9.09 11.79
N PRO A 83 -14.65 -8.35 11.76
CA PRO A 83 -14.00 -7.90 12.99
C PRO A 83 -14.88 -7.01 13.85
N SER A 84 -15.78 -6.24 13.24
CA SER A 84 -16.76 -5.41 13.96
C SER A 84 -17.81 -6.27 14.68
N LEU A 85 -18.28 -7.35 14.05
CA LEU A 85 -19.19 -8.31 14.67
C LEU A 85 -18.52 -9.07 15.81
N PHE A 86 -17.27 -9.51 15.62
CA PHE A 86 -16.52 -10.19 16.67
C PHE A 86 -16.26 -9.30 17.89
N ALA A 87 -15.96 -8.01 17.67
CA ALA A 87 -15.82 -7.05 18.75
C ALA A 87 -17.14 -6.85 19.52
N TYR A 88 -18.28 -6.88 18.84
CA TYR A 88 -19.60 -6.82 19.48
C TYR A 88 -19.85 -8.04 20.38
N PHE A 89 -19.55 -9.26 19.91
CA PHE A 89 -19.78 -10.47 20.71
C PHE A 89 -18.76 -10.65 21.84
N THR A 90 -17.52 -10.23 21.64
CA THR A 90 -16.44 -10.43 22.63
C THR A 90 -16.44 -9.34 23.70
N TYR A 91 -16.66 -8.09 23.32
CA TYR A 91 -16.52 -6.94 24.23
C TYR A 91 -17.82 -6.16 24.42
N GLY A 92 -18.85 -6.38 23.61
CA GLY A 92 -20.07 -5.56 23.65
C GLY A 92 -19.97 -4.24 22.87
N GLN A 93 -18.91 -4.04 22.09
CA GLN A 93 -18.75 -2.83 21.27
C GLN A 93 -19.85 -2.71 20.21
N PRO A 94 -20.61 -1.60 20.14
CA PRO A 94 -21.54 -1.38 19.04
C PRO A 94 -20.85 -1.45 17.68
N ILE A 95 -21.47 -2.16 16.72
CA ILE A 95 -20.88 -2.48 15.40
C ILE A 95 -20.35 -1.23 14.67
N VAL A 96 -21.05 -0.09 14.79
CA VAL A 96 -20.66 1.18 14.15
C VAL A 96 -19.24 1.61 14.52
N PHE A 97 -18.85 1.44 15.79
CA PHE A 97 -17.49 1.78 16.23
C PHE A 97 -16.45 0.85 15.59
N GLY A 98 -16.75 -0.44 15.47
CA GLY A 98 -15.89 -1.39 14.76
C GLY A 98 -15.71 -1.03 13.28
N LEU A 99 -16.80 -0.62 12.61
CA LEU A 99 -16.75 -0.19 11.22
C LEU A 99 -15.89 1.07 11.03
N ILE A 100 -15.95 2.00 11.99
CA ILE A 100 -15.10 3.20 11.99
C ILE A 100 -13.64 2.82 12.21
N GLU A 101 -13.36 1.89 13.11
CA GLU A 101 -11.99 1.45 13.39
C GLU A 101 -11.33 0.84 12.15
N GLU A 102 -12.01 -0.09 11.47
CA GLU A 102 -11.47 -0.78 10.30
C GLU A 102 -11.74 -0.07 8.97
N ARG A 103 -12.17 1.20 8.99
CA ARG A 103 -12.49 1.99 7.79
C ARG A 103 -11.37 2.04 6.74
N ARG A 104 -10.11 1.92 7.16
CA ARG A 104 -8.93 1.84 6.29
C ARG A 104 -9.04 0.73 5.22
N VAL A 105 -9.77 -0.34 5.51
CA VAL A 105 -10.04 -1.43 4.56
C VAL A 105 -10.78 -0.94 3.33
N LEU A 106 -11.60 0.11 3.46
CA LEU A 106 -12.34 0.74 2.36
C LEU A 106 -11.43 1.41 1.33
N ALA A 107 -10.13 1.58 1.60
CA ALA A 107 -9.16 1.97 0.58
C ALA A 107 -9.11 0.97 -0.60
N CYS A 108 -9.64 -0.25 -0.43
CA CYS A 108 -9.86 -1.18 -1.54
C CYS A 108 -10.71 -0.55 -2.65
N LEU A 109 -11.68 0.31 -2.32
CA LEU A 109 -12.58 1.01 -3.25
C LEU A 109 -11.86 2.07 -4.10
N GLY A 110 -10.65 2.48 -3.71
CA GLY A 110 -9.84 3.43 -4.48
C GLY A 110 -9.53 2.95 -5.90
N PHE A 111 -9.67 1.63 -6.18
CA PHE A 111 -9.58 1.11 -7.54
C PHE A 111 -10.57 1.79 -8.50
N ALA A 112 -11.76 2.16 -8.04
CA ALA A 112 -12.83 2.67 -8.90
C ALA A 112 -12.45 4.03 -9.54
N PRO A 113 -12.16 5.10 -8.77
CA PRO A 113 -11.71 6.37 -9.35
C PRO A 113 -10.38 6.22 -10.10
N LEU A 114 -9.43 5.43 -9.59
CA LEU A 114 -8.13 5.24 -10.24
C LEU A 114 -8.23 4.54 -11.59
N LEU A 115 -9.04 3.47 -11.69
CA LEU A 115 -9.25 2.76 -12.95
C LEU A 115 -10.08 3.58 -13.93
N PHE A 116 -11.08 4.32 -13.43
CA PHE A 116 -11.89 5.22 -14.25
C PHE A 116 -11.05 6.32 -14.90
N LEU A 117 -10.18 6.99 -14.13
CA LEU A 117 -9.26 7.99 -14.65
C LEU A 117 -8.17 7.36 -15.50
N GLY A 118 -7.60 6.24 -15.06
CA GLY A 118 -6.58 5.48 -15.78
C GLY A 118 -7.05 5.03 -17.16
N LYS A 119 -8.33 4.70 -17.33
CA LYS A 119 -8.90 4.34 -18.64
C LYS A 119 -8.99 5.53 -19.62
N ARG A 120 -8.89 6.77 -19.14
CA ARG A 120 -9.01 8.01 -19.96
C ARG A 120 -7.67 8.66 -20.31
N VAL A 121 -6.57 8.07 -19.85
CA VAL A 121 -5.20 8.50 -20.19
C VAL A 121 -4.47 7.39 -20.94
N GLY A 122 -3.44 7.76 -21.71
CA GLY A 122 -2.56 6.78 -22.33
C GLY A 122 -1.69 6.05 -21.29
N THR A 123 -1.20 4.85 -21.61
CA THR A 123 -0.35 4.07 -20.70
C THR A 123 0.86 4.85 -20.19
N LEU A 124 1.56 5.58 -21.08
CA LEU A 124 2.70 6.40 -20.69
C LEU A 124 2.30 7.54 -19.73
N GLN A 125 1.11 8.12 -19.91
CA GLN A 125 0.60 9.14 -18.99
C GLN A 125 0.28 8.54 -17.63
N PHE A 126 -0.36 7.36 -17.58
CA PHE A 126 -0.60 6.67 -16.31
C PHE A 126 0.72 6.37 -15.57
N GLU A 127 1.73 5.85 -16.28
CA GLU A 127 3.06 5.60 -15.71
C GLU A 127 3.69 6.87 -15.15
N ARG A 128 3.65 7.97 -15.92
CA ARG A 128 4.17 9.26 -15.47
C ARG A 128 3.38 9.81 -14.28
N ALA A 129 2.07 9.61 -14.22
CA ALA A 129 1.25 10.06 -13.11
C ALA A 129 1.67 9.37 -11.80
N LEU A 130 1.91 8.05 -11.84
CA LEU A 130 2.43 7.28 -10.71
C LEU A 130 3.79 7.81 -10.25
N LEU A 131 4.73 8.03 -11.18
CA LEU A 131 6.05 8.54 -10.84
C LEU A 131 6.00 9.98 -10.33
N TYR A 132 5.19 10.85 -10.92
CA TYR A 132 5.06 12.23 -10.47
C TYR A 132 4.43 12.31 -9.09
N ALA A 133 3.40 11.52 -8.79
CA ALA A 133 2.83 11.44 -7.46
C ALA A 133 3.87 10.99 -6.41
N ALA A 134 4.69 9.97 -6.73
CA ALA A 134 5.75 9.51 -5.84
C ALA A 134 6.91 10.53 -5.69
N LEU A 135 7.28 11.23 -6.76
CA LEU A 135 8.30 12.28 -6.73
C LEU A 135 7.81 13.51 -5.95
N ILE A 136 6.51 13.82 -5.99
CA ILE A 136 5.91 14.86 -5.14
C ILE A 136 6.07 14.45 -3.67
N ALA A 137 5.71 13.21 -3.31
CA ALA A 137 5.89 12.71 -1.94
C ALA A 137 7.36 12.76 -1.49
N ALA A 138 8.28 12.35 -2.37
CA ALA A 138 9.71 12.42 -2.09
C ALA A 138 10.21 13.85 -1.93
N PHE A 139 9.80 14.77 -2.81
CA PHE A 139 10.14 16.19 -2.73
C PHE A 139 9.73 16.79 -1.38
N PHE A 140 8.48 16.59 -0.96
CA PHE A 140 8.01 17.07 0.33
C PHE A 140 8.77 16.42 1.51
N SER A 141 9.12 15.12 1.41
CA SER A 141 9.93 14.45 2.43
C SER A 141 11.31 15.08 2.60
N TRP A 142 11.97 15.47 1.50
CA TRP A 142 13.25 16.17 1.55
C TRP A 142 13.12 17.63 1.99
N CYS A 143 12.06 18.33 1.57
CA CYS A 143 11.78 19.69 2.07
C CYS A 143 11.60 19.71 3.58
N PHE A 144 10.92 18.70 4.15
CA PHE A 144 10.82 18.53 5.60
C PHE A 144 12.20 18.27 6.22
N LYS A 145 12.91 17.26 5.69
CA LYS A 145 14.21 16.82 6.23
C LYS A 145 15.26 17.95 6.28
N PHE A 146 15.26 18.85 5.29
CA PHE A 146 16.18 19.99 5.24
C PHE A 146 15.62 21.26 5.90
N GLY A 147 14.46 21.20 6.56
CA GLY A 147 13.85 22.36 7.21
C GLY A 147 13.39 23.46 6.25
N VAL A 148 13.20 23.15 4.96
CA VAL A 148 12.71 24.10 3.96
C VAL A 148 11.23 24.43 4.18
N ILE A 149 10.44 23.43 4.61
CA ILE A 149 9.04 23.59 4.97
C ILE A 149 8.89 23.12 6.43
N PRO A 150 8.39 23.97 7.34
CA PRO A 150 8.30 23.67 8.76
C PRO A 150 7.32 22.52 9.05
N ASP A 151 7.49 21.86 10.19
CA ASP A 151 6.52 20.89 10.68
C ASP A 151 5.17 21.58 10.93
N MET A 152 4.10 21.07 10.32
CA MET A 152 2.75 21.64 10.44
C MET A 152 1.87 20.86 11.43
N ARG A 153 2.44 19.86 12.11
CA ARG A 153 1.69 19.07 13.10
C ARG A 153 1.37 19.90 14.35
N PRO A 154 0.13 19.83 14.87
CA PRO A 154 -0.24 20.55 16.08
C PRO A 154 0.41 19.94 17.33
N GLU A 155 0.65 18.63 17.33
CA GLU A 155 1.28 17.88 18.41
C GLU A 155 2.32 16.94 17.83
N VAL A 156 3.56 17.04 18.30
CA VAL A 156 4.62 16.07 18.04
C VAL A 156 4.61 15.09 19.22
N ARG A 157 4.32 13.81 18.94
CA ARG A 157 4.31 12.80 20.01
C ARG A 157 5.72 12.64 20.58
N SER A 158 5.83 12.31 21.85
CA SER A 158 7.13 12.13 22.54
C SER A 158 7.95 10.95 21.99
N ASP A 159 7.30 9.98 21.36
CA ASP A 159 7.92 8.85 20.64
C ASP A 159 8.28 9.19 19.19
N ASP A 160 7.85 10.34 18.70
CA ASP A 160 8.12 10.78 17.34
C ASP A 160 9.50 11.41 17.23
N ARG A 161 10.16 11.12 16.11
CA ARG A 161 11.55 11.51 15.91
C ARG A 161 11.63 12.78 15.09
N PRO A 162 12.49 13.74 15.48
CA PRO A 162 12.47 15.09 14.92
C PRO A 162 12.62 15.15 13.39
N ASP A 163 13.31 14.18 12.79
CA ASP A 163 13.68 14.20 11.37
C ASP A 163 12.86 13.25 10.48
N ARG A 164 11.89 12.52 11.05
CA ARG A 164 11.17 11.46 10.33
C ARG A 164 9.93 12.03 9.64
N SER A 165 9.78 11.75 8.34
CA SER A 165 8.55 12.08 7.60
C SER A 165 7.93 10.88 6.88
N SER A 166 6.68 10.58 7.19
CA SER A 166 5.89 9.50 6.57
C SER A 166 4.93 10.04 5.51
N ILE A 167 5.48 10.75 4.52
CA ILE A 167 4.71 11.34 3.42
C ILE A 167 4.57 10.31 2.29
N GLY A 168 3.39 9.70 2.16
CA GLY A 168 3.09 8.72 1.11
C GLY A 168 4.03 7.50 1.01
N PRO A 169 4.42 6.85 2.13
CA PRO A 169 5.45 5.80 2.14
C PRO A 169 5.16 4.65 1.16
N TYR A 170 3.92 4.16 1.11
CA TYR A 170 3.54 3.06 0.21
C TYR A 170 3.54 3.46 -1.27
N LEU A 171 3.27 4.73 -1.59
CA LEU A 171 3.40 5.24 -2.96
C LEU A 171 4.86 5.24 -3.40
N ILE A 172 5.77 5.67 -2.52
CA ILE A 172 7.22 5.66 -2.77
C ILE A 172 7.69 4.22 -3.00
N CYS A 173 7.29 3.26 -2.15
CA CYS A 173 7.60 1.84 -2.34
C CYS A 173 7.05 1.29 -3.66
N LEU A 174 5.78 1.54 -3.98
CA LEU A 174 5.16 1.02 -5.20
C LEU A 174 5.78 1.61 -6.47
N ALA A 175 6.10 2.91 -6.47
CA ALA A 175 6.81 3.54 -7.57
C ALA A 175 8.24 3.01 -7.69
N TYR A 176 8.93 2.74 -6.57
CA TYR A 176 10.22 2.06 -6.57
C TYR A 176 10.10 0.65 -7.20
N PHE A 177 9.09 -0.15 -6.84
CA PHE A 177 8.85 -1.47 -7.46
C PHE A 177 8.65 -1.36 -8.97
N TYR A 178 7.86 -0.38 -9.39
CA TYR A 178 7.59 -0.12 -10.81
C TYR A 178 8.89 0.21 -11.56
N CYS A 179 9.75 1.05 -10.97
CA CYS A 179 11.06 1.40 -11.53
C CYS A 179 12.01 0.21 -11.61
N ILE A 180 12.11 -0.61 -10.56
CA ILE A 180 12.97 -1.80 -10.55
C ILE A 180 12.50 -2.84 -11.57
N GLN A 181 11.18 -3.04 -11.71
CA GLN A 181 10.62 -3.92 -12.73
C GLN A 181 11.00 -3.47 -14.15
N ILE A 182 10.90 -2.16 -14.42
CA ILE A 182 11.30 -1.58 -15.71
C ILE A 182 12.81 -1.69 -15.92
N TRP A 183 13.61 -1.43 -14.90
CA TRP A 183 15.06 -1.56 -15.00
C TRP A 183 15.48 -3.01 -15.31
N SER A 184 14.87 -3.98 -14.62
CA SER A 184 15.09 -5.42 -14.83
C SER A 184 14.75 -5.84 -16.26
N LYS A 185 13.52 -5.55 -16.71
CA LYS A 185 12.98 -6.05 -17.99
C LYS A 185 13.25 -5.15 -19.20
N GLY A 186 13.54 -3.86 -18.99
CA GLY A 186 13.65 -2.85 -20.05
C GLY A 186 12.33 -2.43 -20.69
N ALA A 187 11.19 -2.84 -20.12
CA ALA A 187 9.88 -2.69 -20.73
C ALA A 187 8.81 -2.34 -19.69
N SER A 188 7.79 -1.60 -20.13
CA SER A 188 6.61 -1.25 -19.34
C SER A 188 5.88 -2.50 -18.82
N PRO A 189 5.56 -2.59 -17.51
CA PRO A 189 4.69 -3.62 -16.96
C PRO A 189 3.27 -3.65 -17.55
N ILE A 190 2.79 -2.53 -18.10
CA ILE A 190 1.44 -2.39 -18.66
C ILE A 190 1.43 -2.66 -20.16
N SER A 191 2.30 -2.00 -20.93
CA SER A 191 2.28 -2.08 -22.40
C SER A 191 3.38 -2.91 -23.04
N GLY A 192 4.39 -3.34 -22.28
CA GLY A 192 5.58 -3.98 -22.86
C GLY A 192 6.45 -3.06 -23.71
N ALA A 193 6.08 -1.79 -23.86
CA ALA A 193 6.86 -0.81 -24.62
C ALA A 193 8.23 -0.59 -23.97
N ALA A 194 9.27 -0.44 -24.80
CA ALA A 194 10.63 -0.20 -24.33
C ALA A 194 10.70 1.08 -23.47
N ARG A 195 11.54 1.02 -22.42
CA ARG A 195 11.78 2.11 -21.48
C ARG A 195 13.27 2.22 -21.19
N SER A 196 13.73 3.44 -20.93
CA SER A 196 15.13 3.70 -20.55
C SER A 196 15.42 3.06 -19.20
N LYS A 197 16.30 2.06 -19.16
CA LYS A 197 16.71 1.43 -17.90
C LYS A 197 17.40 2.42 -16.97
N THR A 198 18.29 3.25 -17.49
CA THR A 198 19.07 4.22 -16.71
C THR A 198 18.18 5.24 -16.01
N LEU A 199 17.18 5.80 -16.73
CA LEU A 199 16.28 6.79 -16.14
C LEU A 199 15.52 6.23 -14.93
N TYR A 200 14.94 5.03 -15.08
CA TYR A 200 14.17 4.41 -14.01
C TYR A 200 15.05 3.92 -12.85
N LEU A 201 16.31 3.56 -13.11
CA LEU A 201 17.29 3.28 -12.06
C LEU A 201 17.59 4.53 -11.22
N VAL A 202 17.80 5.68 -11.86
CA VAL A 202 18.04 6.96 -11.16
C VAL A 202 16.83 7.33 -10.30
N ILE A 203 15.61 7.20 -10.84
CA ILE A 203 14.40 7.45 -10.05
C ILE A 203 14.29 6.46 -8.88
N ALA A 204 14.55 5.17 -9.11
CA ALA A 204 14.55 4.17 -8.03
C ALA A 204 15.55 4.52 -6.91
N ALA A 205 16.75 4.99 -7.28
CA ALA A 205 17.74 5.44 -6.31
C ALA A 205 17.23 6.63 -5.48
N VAL A 206 16.65 7.66 -6.12
CA VAL A 206 16.07 8.81 -5.41
C VAL A 206 14.96 8.38 -4.44
N LEU A 207 14.05 7.50 -4.88
CA LEU A 207 12.96 6.99 -4.03
C LEU A 207 13.50 6.15 -2.85
N LEU A 208 14.52 5.33 -3.08
CA LEU A 208 15.15 4.53 -2.02
C LEU A 208 15.89 5.42 -1.01
N LEU A 209 16.65 6.42 -1.46
CA LEU A 209 17.31 7.40 -0.60
C LEU A 209 16.29 8.15 0.25
N THR A 210 15.14 8.51 -0.32
CA THR A 210 14.04 9.14 0.43
C THR A 210 13.56 8.22 1.56
N LEU A 211 13.36 6.92 1.29
CA LEU A 211 12.95 5.95 2.31
C LEU A 211 13.99 5.79 3.43
N VAL A 212 15.29 5.81 3.07
CA VAL A 212 16.41 5.62 4.01
C VAL A 212 16.64 6.85 4.89
N PHE A 213 16.68 8.04 4.29
CA PHE A 213 17.13 9.26 4.98
C PHE A 213 15.98 10.13 5.51
N ALA A 214 14.87 10.23 4.79
CA ALA A 214 13.74 11.08 5.18
C ALA A 214 12.63 10.28 5.90
N THR A 215 12.21 9.14 5.35
CA THR A 215 11.12 8.33 5.94
C THR A 215 11.58 7.42 7.08
N GLN A 216 12.85 7.01 7.06
CA GLN A 216 13.53 6.24 8.11
C GLN A 216 12.72 5.05 8.66
N THR A 217 12.02 4.33 7.78
CA THR A 217 11.16 3.19 8.18
C THR A 217 11.77 1.87 7.70
N ARG A 218 12.43 1.14 8.61
CA ARG A 218 13.17 -0.11 8.30
C ARG A 218 12.34 -1.14 7.55
N GLN A 219 11.08 -1.34 7.96
CA GLN A 219 10.17 -2.31 7.32
C GLN A 219 9.99 -2.02 5.82
N LEU A 220 9.89 -0.75 5.44
CA LEU A 220 9.71 -0.34 4.05
C LEU A 220 10.99 -0.48 3.22
N ILE A 221 12.15 -0.27 3.85
CA ILE A 221 13.46 -0.53 3.23
C ILE A 221 13.61 -2.03 2.95
N VAL A 222 13.31 -2.88 3.95
CA VAL A 222 13.32 -4.34 3.80
C VAL A 222 12.35 -4.79 2.72
N LEU A 223 11.16 -4.19 2.67
CA LEU A 223 10.17 -4.45 1.62
C LEU A 223 10.72 -4.14 0.21
N CYS A 224 11.40 -3.00 0.04
CA CYS A 224 12.06 -2.63 -1.21
C CYS A 224 13.18 -3.59 -1.60
N LEU A 225 14.01 -4.00 -0.65
CA LEU A 225 15.07 -4.99 -0.88
C LEU A 225 14.47 -6.35 -1.28
N ALA A 226 13.46 -6.83 -0.55
CA ALA A 226 12.77 -8.08 -0.86
C ALA A 226 12.16 -8.05 -2.27
N PHE A 227 11.48 -6.97 -2.66
CA PHE A 227 10.97 -6.81 -4.02
C PHE A 227 12.09 -6.89 -5.06
N THR A 228 13.19 -6.17 -4.83
CA THR A 228 14.36 -6.17 -5.74
C THR A 228 14.95 -7.57 -5.89
N LEU A 229 15.07 -8.34 -4.79
CA LEU A 229 15.50 -9.74 -4.84
C LEU A 229 14.55 -10.61 -5.68
N PHE A 230 13.24 -10.54 -5.43
CA PHE A 230 12.25 -11.33 -6.18
C PHE A 230 12.15 -10.92 -7.66
N CYS A 231 12.34 -9.63 -7.96
CA CYS A 231 12.31 -9.09 -9.31
C CYS A 231 13.56 -9.45 -10.13
N LEU A 232 14.75 -9.51 -9.50
CA LEU A 232 16.03 -9.72 -10.17
C LEU A 232 16.55 -11.16 -10.11
N ARG A 233 16.00 -11.99 -9.21
CA ARG A 233 16.46 -13.37 -8.96
C ARG A 233 17.98 -13.43 -8.72
N ALA A 234 18.69 -14.34 -9.37
CA ALA A 234 20.14 -14.57 -9.22
C ALA A 234 21.05 -13.37 -9.58
N LYS A 235 20.52 -12.31 -10.23
CA LYS A 235 21.28 -11.07 -10.48
C LYS A 235 21.37 -10.15 -9.25
N ALA A 236 20.72 -10.52 -8.16
CA ALA A 236 20.75 -9.81 -6.88
C ALA A 236 22.16 -9.63 -6.29
N ILE A 237 23.07 -10.58 -6.53
CA ILE A 237 24.45 -10.53 -6.01
C ILE A 237 25.21 -9.31 -6.57
N ILE A 238 25.02 -9.00 -7.85
CA ILE A 238 25.62 -7.82 -8.50
C ILE A 238 25.05 -6.53 -7.90
N TRP A 239 23.77 -6.55 -7.49
CA TRP A 239 23.13 -5.42 -6.82
C TRP A 239 23.59 -5.24 -5.38
N ALA A 240 23.74 -6.33 -4.63
CA ALA A 240 24.33 -6.30 -3.30
C ALA A 240 25.74 -5.70 -3.37
N ALA A 241 26.57 -6.15 -4.33
CA ALA A 241 27.89 -5.59 -4.57
C ALA A 241 27.84 -4.10 -4.99
N SER A 242 26.92 -3.73 -5.89
CA SER A 242 26.78 -2.34 -6.35
C SER A 242 26.29 -1.40 -5.25
N LEU A 243 25.37 -1.88 -4.40
CA LEU A 243 24.89 -1.17 -3.22
C LEU A 243 26.00 -1.04 -2.18
N SER A 244 26.80 -2.09 -1.95
CA SER A 244 27.99 -2.01 -1.10
C SER A 244 29.01 -0.98 -1.60
N ILE A 245 29.18 -0.84 -2.92
CA ILE A 245 30.03 0.21 -3.52
C ILE A 245 29.39 1.59 -3.41
N LEU A 246 28.08 1.72 -3.61
CA LEU A 246 27.37 3.00 -3.47
C LEU A 246 27.34 3.49 -2.02
N LEU A 247 27.27 2.55 -1.07
CA LEU A 247 27.30 2.80 0.36
C LEU A 247 28.73 2.87 0.93
N SER A 248 29.76 2.47 0.17
CA SER A 248 31.14 2.47 0.66
C SER A 248 31.65 3.85 1.08
N PRO A 249 31.27 4.99 0.44
CA PRO A 249 31.66 6.31 0.93
C PRO A 249 31.19 6.58 2.36
N PHE A 250 30.05 6.03 2.77
CA PHE A 250 29.51 6.17 4.13
C PHE A 250 30.22 5.28 5.15
N TYR A 251 30.81 4.17 4.72
CA TYR A 251 31.68 3.34 5.57
C TYR A 251 33.04 4.01 5.80
N PHE A 252 33.64 4.59 4.75
CA PHE A 252 34.96 5.23 4.84
C PHE A 252 34.92 6.65 5.41
N TYR A 253 33.80 7.36 5.26
CA TYR A 253 33.58 8.71 5.79
C TYR A 253 32.27 8.77 6.58
N PRO A 254 32.24 8.25 7.82
CA PRO A 254 31.03 8.24 8.66
C PRO A 254 30.47 9.64 8.93
N SER A 255 31.32 10.67 8.92
CA SER A 255 30.88 12.07 9.06
C SER A 255 29.93 12.53 7.94
N LEU A 256 29.96 11.91 6.75
CA LEU A 256 28.96 12.18 5.70
C LEU A 256 27.57 11.68 6.09
N LEU A 257 27.48 10.61 6.88
CA LEU A 257 26.20 10.14 7.41
C LEU A 257 25.62 11.17 8.38
N GLU A 258 26.43 11.73 9.28
CA GLU A 258 26.02 12.78 10.21
C GLU A 258 25.58 14.06 9.47
N VAL A 259 26.33 14.49 8.44
CA VAL A 259 25.99 15.66 7.61
C VAL A 259 24.69 15.47 6.82
N LEU A 260 24.38 14.23 6.41
CA LEU A 260 23.11 13.88 5.77
C LEU A 260 21.96 13.64 6.77
N GLY A 261 22.21 13.82 8.07
CA GLY A 261 21.24 13.59 9.14
C GLY A 261 20.87 12.12 9.29
N PHE A 262 21.79 11.20 8.99
CA PHE A 262 21.63 9.77 9.26
C PHE A 262 21.69 9.54 10.77
N ASN A 263 20.61 9.03 11.34
CA ASN A 263 20.53 8.73 12.76
C ASN A 263 21.22 7.38 13.03
N THR A 264 22.47 7.40 13.48
CA THR A 264 23.26 6.20 13.81
C THR A 264 22.66 5.45 15.00
N GLU A 265 22.24 6.16 16.04
CA GLU A 265 21.55 5.60 17.22
C GLU A 265 20.31 4.79 16.82
N PHE A 266 19.58 5.24 15.79
CA PHE A 266 18.46 4.47 15.26
C PHE A 266 18.92 3.11 14.78
N TYR A 267 20.00 2.96 14.02
CA TYR A 267 20.38 1.63 13.53
C TYR A 267 21.09 0.80 14.60
N ASP A 268 21.80 1.44 15.52
CA ASP A 268 22.59 0.81 16.59
C ASP A 268 21.73 0.28 17.76
N SER A 269 20.59 0.92 18.09
CA SER A 269 19.63 0.48 19.13
C SER A 269 19.07 -0.94 18.98
N THR A 270 19.38 -1.62 17.88
CA THR A 270 18.98 -3.01 17.61
C THR A 270 19.90 -4.03 18.29
N PHE A 271 21.16 -3.67 18.57
CA PHE A 271 22.13 -4.59 19.15
C PHE A 271 22.03 -4.73 20.67
N GLU A 272 21.45 -3.73 21.36
CA GLU A 272 21.41 -3.69 22.83
C GLU A 272 20.01 -3.97 23.44
N GLY A 273 18.92 -4.05 22.66
CA GLY A 273 17.54 -3.98 23.20
C GLY A 273 16.54 -5.00 22.67
N VAL A 274 16.93 -6.26 22.44
CA VAL A 274 15.99 -7.31 21.97
C VAL A 274 15.01 -7.78 23.07
N GLU A 275 15.26 -7.45 24.34
CA GLU A 275 14.49 -8.01 25.48
C GLU A 275 13.28 -7.17 25.94
N ASP A 276 13.16 -5.87 25.60
CA ASP A 276 12.08 -4.96 26.09
C ASP A 276 11.16 -4.40 24.96
N GLY A 277 10.72 -5.26 24.04
CA GLY A 277 9.88 -4.83 22.92
C GLY A 277 8.38 -4.74 23.26
N ALA A 278 7.75 -3.56 23.10
CA ALA A 278 6.28 -3.43 23.15
C ALA A 278 5.54 -4.45 22.23
N ARG A 279 6.20 -4.90 21.15
CA ARG A 279 5.72 -5.95 20.26
C ARG A 279 5.71 -7.34 20.90
N SER A 280 6.78 -7.77 21.59
CA SER A 280 6.81 -9.09 22.25
C SER A 280 5.77 -9.15 23.37
N VAL A 281 5.59 -8.06 24.10
CA VAL A 281 4.51 -7.88 25.09
C VAL A 281 3.13 -7.96 24.43
N THR A 282 2.90 -7.25 23.32
CA THR A 282 1.61 -7.33 22.60
C THR A 282 1.33 -8.77 22.13
N ILE A 283 2.33 -9.47 21.58
CA ILE A 283 2.17 -10.85 21.13
C ILE A 283 1.84 -11.78 22.30
N SER A 284 2.52 -11.66 23.45
CA SER A 284 2.24 -12.51 24.61
C SER A 284 0.85 -12.27 25.17
N LEU A 285 0.41 -11.00 25.25
CA LEU A 285 -0.95 -10.63 25.64
C LEU A 285 -2.01 -11.20 24.68
N ILE A 286 -1.74 -11.19 23.36
CA ILE A 286 -2.62 -11.80 22.36
C ILE A 286 -2.79 -13.30 22.61
N PHE A 287 -1.70 -14.05 22.79
CA PHE A 287 -1.79 -15.49 23.02
C PHE A 287 -2.48 -15.82 24.35
N ALA A 288 -2.15 -15.11 25.42
CA ALA A 288 -2.80 -15.28 26.71
C ALA A 288 -4.32 -15.01 26.62
N HIS A 289 -4.73 -13.98 25.86
CA HIS A 289 -6.15 -13.71 25.63
C HIS A 289 -6.82 -14.79 24.79
N LEU A 290 -6.20 -15.20 23.68
CA LEU A 290 -6.75 -16.24 22.81
C LEU A 290 -6.94 -17.55 23.58
N ASP A 291 -6.02 -17.92 24.45
CA ASP A 291 -6.19 -19.10 25.31
C ASP A 291 -7.37 -18.95 26.28
N GLN A 292 -7.60 -17.76 26.84
CA GLN A 292 -8.75 -17.48 27.71
C GLN A 292 -10.09 -17.56 26.97
N VAL A 293 -10.14 -17.12 25.71
CA VAL A 293 -11.36 -17.14 24.88
C VAL A 293 -11.47 -18.38 23.99
N ASN A 294 -10.73 -19.45 24.28
CA ASN A 294 -10.72 -20.70 23.50
C ASN A 294 -10.48 -20.49 22.00
N TRP A 295 -9.56 -19.57 21.67
CA TRP A 295 -9.19 -19.18 20.31
C TRP A 295 -10.36 -18.61 19.50
N LEU A 296 -11.45 -18.17 20.14
CA LEU A 296 -12.54 -17.48 19.46
C LEU A 296 -12.09 -16.11 18.91
N PRO A 297 -12.74 -15.60 17.84
CA PRO A 297 -12.40 -14.31 17.27
C PRO A 297 -12.67 -13.14 18.23
N SER A 298 -11.67 -12.28 18.46
CA SER A 298 -11.82 -11.11 19.35
C SER A 298 -12.30 -9.85 18.61
N GLY A 299 -12.05 -9.73 17.31
CA GLY A 299 -12.39 -8.52 16.53
C GLY A 299 -11.44 -7.33 16.74
N SER A 300 -11.91 -6.13 16.39
CA SER A 300 -11.15 -4.88 16.57
C SER A 300 -11.92 -3.85 17.40
N LEU A 301 -11.28 -3.32 18.43
CA LEU A 301 -11.82 -2.27 19.28
C LEU A 301 -11.43 -0.88 18.78
N SER A 302 -12.41 0.00 18.73
CA SER A 302 -12.29 1.40 18.35
C SER A 302 -11.83 2.22 19.54
N LEU A 303 -10.86 3.09 19.33
CA LEU A 303 -10.45 4.08 20.34
C LEU A 303 -11.61 5.02 20.73
N MET A 304 -12.64 5.17 19.88
CA MET A 304 -13.83 5.97 20.20
C MET A 304 -14.80 5.28 21.17
N TRP A 305 -14.60 3.98 21.46
CA TRP A 305 -15.45 3.22 22.36
C TRP A 305 -14.60 2.71 23.53
N GLN A 306 -14.78 3.32 24.71
CA GLN A 306 -14.08 2.97 25.95
C GLN A 306 -12.54 2.92 25.79
N ASP A 307 -11.96 3.86 25.04
CA ASP A 307 -10.52 3.91 24.77
C ASP A 307 -9.94 2.63 24.12
N GLY A 308 -10.80 1.87 23.43
CA GLY A 308 -10.43 0.70 22.65
C GLY A 308 -9.90 -0.45 23.51
N PHE A 309 -8.67 -0.86 23.24
CA PHE A 309 -8.03 -2.00 23.92
C PHE A 309 -7.42 -1.66 25.29
N ILE A 310 -7.30 -0.38 25.63
CA ILE A 310 -6.61 0.08 26.85
C ILE A 310 -7.18 -0.53 28.14
N PRO A 311 -8.52 -0.62 28.34
CA PRO A 311 -9.07 -1.21 29.57
C PRO A 311 -8.77 -2.71 29.73
N TYR A 312 -8.46 -3.41 28.64
CA TYR A 312 -8.30 -4.86 28.63
C TYR A 312 -6.82 -5.28 28.67
N PHE A 313 -5.95 -4.50 28.01
CA PHE A 313 -4.55 -4.88 27.79
C PHE A 313 -3.54 -3.81 28.21
N GLY A 314 -3.99 -2.64 28.66
CA GLY A 314 -3.16 -1.50 29.02
C GLY A 314 -2.74 -0.63 27.83
N GLU A 315 -2.00 0.45 28.12
CA GLU A 315 -1.63 1.49 27.16
C GLU A 315 -0.62 1.06 26.08
N HIS A 316 0.05 -0.08 26.28
CA HIS A 316 1.12 -0.56 25.39
C HIS A 316 0.67 -1.66 24.42
N PHE A 317 -0.64 -1.86 24.24
CA PHE A 317 -1.19 -2.85 23.31
C PHE A 317 -1.48 -2.25 21.94
N PHE A 318 -0.66 -2.61 20.94
CA PHE A 318 -0.78 -2.08 19.58
C PHE A 318 -1.02 -3.18 18.54
N LEU A 319 -2.30 -3.40 18.21
CA LEU A 319 -2.71 -4.43 17.25
C LEU A 319 -2.19 -4.17 15.82
N SER A 320 -1.87 -2.92 15.48
CA SER A 320 -1.26 -2.52 14.20
C SER A 320 0.16 -3.05 14.00
N ASP A 321 0.88 -3.32 15.08
CA ASP A 321 2.35 -3.50 15.06
C ASP A 321 2.79 -4.96 15.04
N VAL A 322 1.81 -5.87 15.06
CA VAL A 322 1.97 -7.33 15.14
C VAL A 322 1.43 -8.06 13.91
N GLY A 323 1.06 -7.33 12.86
CA GLY A 323 0.82 -7.87 11.52
C GLY A 323 -0.08 -9.12 11.48
N ILE A 324 0.44 -10.25 10.99
CA ILE A 324 -0.29 -11.53 10.93
C ILE A 324 -0.80 -12.02 12.28
N ILE A 325 -0.08 -11.74 13.38
CA ILE A 325 -0.54 -12.07 14.74
C ILE A 325 -1.71 -11.16 15.14
N GLY A 326 -1.72 -9.92 14.66
CA GLY A 326 -2.89 -9.04 14.78
C GLY A 326 -4.10 -9.55 14.00
N THR A 327 -3.90 -10.16 12.82
CA THR A 327 -4.97 -10.87 12.11
C THR A 327 -5.42 -12.09 12.93
N LEU A 328 -4.49 -12.85 13.53
CA LEU A 328 -4.80 -13.99 14.39
C LEU A 328 -5.69 -13.58 15.57
N PHE A 329 -5.38 -12.47 16.23
CA PHE A 329 -6.21 -11.94 17.31
C PHE A 329 -7.64 -11.59 16.85
N ARG A 330 -7.78 -10.89 15.71
CA ARG A 330 -9.09 -10.47 15.19
C ARG A 330 -10.00 -11.66 14.86
N PHE A 331 -9.43 -12.71 14.28
CA PHE A 331 -10.20 -13.83 13.71
C PHE A 331 -10.07 -15.13 14.51
N GLY A 332 -9.23 -15.19 15.54
CA GLY A 332 -8.98 -16.40 16.30
C GLY A 332 -8.61 -17.58 15.39
N PHE A 333 -9.15 -18.77 15.67
CA PHE A 333 -8.93 -19.96 14.85
C PHE A 333 -9.42 -19.81 13.39
N LEU A 334 -10.35 -18.90 13.09
CA LEU A 334 -10.82 -18.67 11.71
C LEU A 334 -9.72 -18.13 10.80
N THR A 335 -8.65 -17.57 11.38
CA THR A 335 -7.47 -17.09 10.64
C THR A 335 -6.90 -18.15 9.70
N PHE A 336 -6.87 -19.41 10.14
CA PHE A 336 -6.35 -20.54 9.36
C PHE A 336 -7.20 -20.84 8.11
N LEU A 337 -8.45 -20.39 8.07
CA LEU A 337 -9.32 -20.48 6.89
C LEU A 337 -9.32 -19.17 6.08
N ILE A 338 -9.43 -18.03 6.76
CA ILE A 338 -9.60 -16.71 6.15
C ILE A 338 -8.35 -16.30 5.37
N ILE A 339 -7.15 -16.57 5.88
CA ILE A 339 -5.91 -16.23 5.17
C ILE A 339 -5.81 -16.99 3.84
N PRO A 340 -5.86 -18.34 3.79
CA PRO A 340 -5.81 -19.07 2.53
C PRO A 340 -6.95 -18.71 1.57
N MET A 341 -8.16 -18.53 2.09
CA MET A 341 -9.32 -18.13 1.28
C MET A 341 -9.11 -16.75 0.65
N THR A 342 -8.63 -15.77 1.41
CA THR A 342 -8.35 -14.42 0.91
C THR A 342 -7.28 -14.45 -0.17
N LEU A 343 -6.18 -15.18 0.06
CA LEU A 343 -5.12 -15.34 -0.94
C LEU A 343 -5.63 -16.03 -2.21
N PHE A 344 -6.49 -17.04 -2.07
CA PHE A 344 -7.12 -17.72 -3.19
C PHE A 344 -8.03 -16.77 -4.00
N VAL A 345 -8.89 -16.00 -3.32
CA VAL A 345 -9.75 -14.99 -3.96
C VAL A 345 -8.90 -13.96 -4.70
N TYR A 346 -7.85 -13.44 -4.07
CA TYR A 346 -6.96 -12.44 -4.67
C TYR A 346 -6.26 -13.01 -5.91
N HIS A 347 -5.71 -14.22 -5.80
CA HIS A 347 -5.08 -14.90 -6.92
C HIS A 347 -6.07 -15.14 -8.06
N ARG A 348 -7.29 -15.62 -7.74
CA ARG A 348 -8.33 -15.91 -8.72
C ARG A 348 -8.76 -14.66 -9.46
N ILE A 349 -8.99 -13.56 -8.74
CA ILE A 349 -9.38 -12.26 -9.30
C ILE A 349 -8.26 -11.73 -10.20
N ALA A 350 -7.02 -11.72 -9.73
CA ALA A 350 -5.88 -11.26 -10.52
C ALA A 350 -5.72 -12.07 -11.82
N LYS A 351 -5.73 -13.40 -11.73
CA LYS A 351 -5.60 -14.30 -12.89
C LYS A 351 -6.75 -14.17 -13.87
N ASN A 352 -7.94 -13.79 -13.39
CA ASN A 352 -9.13 -13.55 -14.22
C ASN A 352 -9.07 -12.22 -15.00
N ILE A 353 -8.25 -11.26 -14.53
CA ILE A 353 -8.01 -9.98 -15.22
C ILE A 353 -6.95 -10.16 -16.32
N ALA A 354 -5.77 -10.69 -15.97
CA ALA A 354 -4.71 -11.02 -16.91
C ALA A 354 -3.83 -12.17 -16.40
N THR A 355 -3.24 -12.94 -17.33
CA THR A 355 -2.49 -14.17 -17.04
C THR A 355 -1.08 -13.93 -16.52
N ASP A 356 -0.39 -12.87 -16.98
CA ASP A 356 0.97 -12.55 -16.51
C ASP A 356 0.93 -11.87 -15.14
N MET A 357 1.22 -12.67 -14.12
CA MET A 357 1.24 -12.29 -12.72
C MET A 357 2.61 -11.81 -12.21
N THR A 358 3.62 -11.64 -13.08
CA THR A 358 5.01 -11.44 -12.65
C THR A 358 5.17 -10.25 -11.69
N PHE A 359 4.55 -9.11 -11.99
CA PHE A 359 4.67 -7.91 -11.14
C PHE A 359 3.90 -8.08 -9.82
N ILE A 360 2.65 -8.57 -9.89
CA ILE A 360 1.82 -8.82 -8.70
C ILE A 360 2.50 -9.80 -7.75
N TYR A 361 3.02 -10.92 -8.24
CA TYR A 361 3.67 -11.91 -7.39
C TYR A 361 4.93 -11.37 -6.72
N ALA A 362 5.79 -10.66 -7.45
CA ALA A 362 6.97 -10.05 -6.84
C ALA A 362 6.58 -9.07 -5.73
N THR A 363 5.54 -8.25 -5.95
CA THR A 363 5.02 -7.33 -4.92
C THR A 363 4.42 -8.07 -3.74
N MET A 364 3.52 -9.02 -3.95
CA MET A 364 2.86 -9.77 -2.85
C MET A 364 3.87 -10.57 -2.02
N LEU A 365 4.87 -11.21 -2.66
CA LEU A 365 5.94 -11.91 -1.95
C LEU A 365 6.77 -10.96 -1.09
N ALA A 366 7.08 -9.75 -1.58
CA ALA A 366 7.76 -8.74 -0.78
C ALA A 366 6.92 -8.36 0.45
N PHE A 367 5.61 -8.18 0.28
CA PHE A 367 4.71 -7.90 1.40
C PHE A 367 4.61 -9.06 2.40
N PHE A 368 4.69 -10.32 1.96
CA PHE A 368 4.74 -11.45 2.89
C PHE A 368 5.98 -11.44 3.79
N VAL A 369 7.13 -10.96 3.29
CA VAL A 369 8.35 -10.83 4.11
C VAL A 369 8.14 -9.90 5.31
N ILE A 370 7.35 -8.83 5.14
CA ILE A 370 7.09 -7.86 6.21
C ILE A 370 5.75 -8.08 6.93
N TRP A 371 4.95 -9.08 6.52
CA TRP A 371 3.62 -9.33 7.08
C TRP A 371 3.62 -9.59 8.60
N PRO A 372 4.62 -10.22 9.22
CA PRO A 372 4.68 -10.30 10.69
C PRO A 372 4.74 -8.93 11.38
N LEU A 373 5.13 -7.88 10.66
CA LEU A 373 5.38 -6.55 11.18
C LEU A 373 4.31 -5.53 10.75
N ASN A 374 3.41 -5.90 9.83
CA ASN A 374 2.42 -5.00 9.24
C ASN A 374 1.22 -5.80 8.70
N GLY A 375 -0.01 -5.41 9.05
CA GLY A 375 -1.22 -6.11 8.62
C GLY A 375 -1.47 -5.97 7.11
N LEU A 376 -1.15 -7.01 6.34
CA LEU A 376 -1.25 -6.99 4.87
C LEU A 376 -2.67 -6.70 4.38
N PHE A 377 -3.67 -7.32 4.99
CA PHE A 377 -5.06 -7.20 4.52
C PHE A 377 -5.77 -5.98 5.09
N GLU A 378 -5.32 -5.46 6.22
CA GLU A 378 -5.91 -4.31 6.90
C GLU A 378 -5.29 -3.00 6.38
N TYR A 379 -3.96 -2.94 6.24
CA TYR A 379 -3.21 -1.73 5.88
C TYR A 379 -2.68 -1.72 4.44
N GLY A 380 -2.56 -2.89 3.79
CA GLY A 380 -2.04 -3.02 2.42
C GLY A 380 -3.03 -2.68 1.30
N GLN A 381 -4.28 -2.35 1.66
CA GLN A 381 -5.38 -2.14 0.70
C GLN A 381 -5.11 -1.08 -0.38
N PRO A 382 -4.48 0.07 -0.10
CA PRO A 382 -4.12 1.03 -1.15
C PRO A 382 -3.22 0.42 -2.23
N VAL A 383 -2.23 -0.39 -1.82
CA VAL A 383 -1.29 -1.03 -2.74
C VAL A 383 -1.99 -2.11 -3.55
N ILE A 384 -2.78 -2.98 -2.91
CA ILE A 384 -3.50 -4.06 -3.61
C ILE A 384 -4.49 -3.48 -4.64
N ALA A 385 -5.25 -2.44 -4.27
CA ALA A 385 -6.14 -1.75 -5.20
C ALA A 385 -5.38 -1.21 -6.42
N MET A 386 -4.22 -0.58 -6.21
CA MET A 386 -3.41 -0.05 -7.30
C MET A 386 -2.78 -1.15 -8.17
N LEU A 387 -2.35 -2.27 -7.59
CA LEU A 387 -1.89 -3.45 -8.33
C LEU A 387 -2.98 -3.97 -9.27
N PHE A 388 -4.23 -4.03 -8.79
CA PHE A 388 -5.37 -4.41 -9.63
C PHE A 388 -5.67 -3.39 -10.73
N VAL A 389 -5.53 -2.08 -10.46
CA VAL A 389 -5.67 -1.04 -11.49
C VAL A 389 -4.61 -1.24 -12.58
N ILE A 390 -3.34 -1.41 -12.21
CA ILE A 390 -2.24 -1.67 -13.16
C ILE A 390 -2.53 -2.92 -14.01
N HIS A 391 -2.99 -3.98 -13.36
CA HIS A 391 -3.30 -5.26 -14.02
C HIS A 391 -4.50 -5.15 -14.97
N ALA A 392 -5.53 -4.39 -14.59
CA ALA A 392 -6.69 -4.11 -15.43
C ALA A 392 -6.33 -3.24 -16.64
N LEU A 393 -5.46 -2.24 -16.47
CA LEU A 393 -4.95 -1.43 -17.58
C LEU A 393 -4.10 -2.25 -18.55
N ARG A 394 -3.32 -3.20 -18.03
CA ARG A 394 -2.57 -4.16 -18.85
C ARG A 394 -3.50 -5.04 -19.67
N ALA A 395 -4.50 -5.65 -19.03
CA ALA A 395 -5.48 -6.48 -19.71
C ALA A 395 -6.17 -5.72 -20.85
N ARG A 396 -6.56 -4.47 -20.58
CA ARG A 396 -7.13 -3.57 -21.60
C ARG A 396 -6.16 -3.30 -22.75
N HIS A 397 -4.88 -3.04 -22.44
CA HIS A 397 -3.88 -2.81 -23.47
C HIS A 397 -3.71 -4.03 -24.38
N LEU A 398 -3.61 -5.23 -23.80
CA LEU A 398 -3.50 -6.48 -24.57
C LEU A 398 -4.73 -6.69 -25.47
N ARG A 399 -5.95 -6.51 -24.95
CA ARG A 399 -7.18 -6.60 -25.76
C ARG A 399 -7.25 -5.55 -26.88
N SER A 400 -6.68 -4.37 -26.67
CA SER A 400 -6.61 -3.34 -27.71
C SER A 400 -5.69 -3.71 -28.88
N GLN A 401 -4.85 -4.73 -28.73
CA GLN A 401 -3.98 -5.25 -29.79
C GLN A 401 -4.56 -6.47 -30.53
N GLU A 402 -5.61 -7.12 -30.01
CA GLU A 402 -6.28 -8.26 -30.67
C GLU A 402 -6.94 -7.82 -31.99
N THR A 403 -6.92 -8.66 -33.02
CA THR A 403 -7.47 -8.30 -34.34
C THR A 403 -8.99 -8.14 -34.30
N ILE A 404 -9.54 -7.29 -35.17
CA ILE A 404 -10.98 -6.96 -35.22
C ILE A 404 -11.87 -8.21 -35.41
N HIS A 405 -11.35 -9.24 -36.10
CA HIS A 405 -12.06 -10.50 -36.31
C HIS A 405 -12.17 -11.33 -35.02
N GLU A 406 -11.09 -11.40 -34.23
CA GLU A 406 -11.07 -12.06 -32.92
C GLU A 406 -11.96 -11.32 -31.90
N ARG A 407 -12.06 -9.98 -31.99
CA ARG A 407 -12.98 -9.17 -31.16
C ARG A 407 -14.47 -9.40 -31.49
N ARG A 408 -14.79 -9.87 -32.70
CA ARG A 408 -16.18 -10.15 -33.14
C ARG A 408 -16.63 -11.58 -32.86
N ALA A 409 -15.70 -12.54 -32.84
CA ALA A 409 -16.00 -13.95 -32.57
C ALA A 409 -16.46 -14.22 -31.13
N TYR A 410 -16.18 -13.31 -30.18
CA TYR A 410 -16.59 -13.44 -28.79
C TYR A 410 -17.38 -12.20 -28.32
N PRO A 411 -18.72 -12.21 -28.43
CA PRO A 411 -19.58 -11.11 -27.97
C PRO A 411 -19.41 -10.80 -26.46
N GLN A 412 -18.96 -11.77 -25.67
CA GLN A 412 -18.60 -11.59 -24.26
C GLN A 412 -17.38 -10.67 -24.03
N LEU A 413 -16.64 -10.33 -25.09
CA LEU A 413 -15.53 -9.36 -25.09
C LEU A 413 -15.96 -7.95 -25.55
N GLN A 414 -17.21 -7.77 -25.99
CA GLN A 414 -17.71 -6.52 -26.61
C GLN A 414 -18.38 -5.54 -25.65
N GLY A 415 -18.70 -5.95 -24.41
CA GLY A 415 -19.28 -5.03 -23.43
C GLY A 415 -18.23 -4.05 -22.93
N SER A 416 -18.01 -2.94 -23.65
CA SER A 416 -17.38 -1.65 -23.28
C SER A 416 -16.42 -1.13 -24.35
N TYR A 417 -16.94 -0.43 -25.36
CA TYR A 417 -16.20 0.64 -26.04
C TYR A 417 -16.55 1.98 -25.43
#